data_AF-A0A946LG78-F1
#
_entry.id   AF-A0A946LG78-F1
#
_cell.length_a   1.000
_cell.length_b   1.000
_cell.length_c   1.000
_cell.angle_alpha   90.00
_cell.angle_beta   90.00
_cell.angle_gamma   90.00
#
_symmetry.space_group_name_H-M   'P 1'
#
loop_
_entity.id
_entity.type
_entity.pdbx_description
1 polymer ?
#
loop_
_entity_poly.entity_id
_entity_poly.type
_entity_poly.pdbx_seq_one_letter_code
_entity_poly.pdbx_strand_id
1 'polypeptide(L)'
;MSQLENHSKNRFNTILVGVVGQVGCLTPVIILVALFAGLWLDRQFETKPLFTVLFILGSAPIAIFALYKIVKTATDKIKTDDGIKNFEEDVNRE
;
A
#
# COMPACT_ATOMS: atom_id res chain seq x y z
N MET A 1 -33.57 -21.33 15.49
CA MET A 1 -32.85 -20.51 14.49
C MET A 1 -31.83 -19.64 15.24
N SER A 2 -30.83 -20.28 15.86
CA SER A 2 -29.91 -19.64 16.82
C SER A 2 -28.57 -20.39 16.97
N GLN A 3 -28.16 -21.17 15.95
CA GLN A 3 -26.91 -21.96 15.97
C GLN A 3 -25.84 -21.45 15.00
N LEU A 4 -26.08 -20.34 14.28
CA LEU A 4 -25.13 -19.78 13.30
C LEU A 4 -24.27 -18.64 13.83
N GLU A 5 -24.45 -18.20 15.08
CA GLU A 5 -23.73 -17.02 15.60
C GLU A 5 -22.39 -17.35 16.27
N ASN A 6 -22.18 -18.59 16.73
CA ASN A 6 -20.99 -18.97 17.53
C ASN A 6 -19.77 -19.39 16.67
N HIS A 7 -19.98 -19.77 15.40
CA HIS A 7 -18.89 -20.17 14.50
C HIS A 7 -18.19 -18.98 13.83
N SER A 8 -18.84 -17.82 13.82
CA SER A 8 -18.36 -16.59 13.16
C SER A 8 -17.25 -15.91 13.97
N LYS A 9 -17.44 -15.80 15.30
CA LYS A 9 -16.46 -15.20 16.24
C LYS A 9 -15.07 -15.84 16.13
N ASN A 10 -15.01 -17.15 15.95
CA ASN A 10 -13.76 -17.91 15.89
C ASN A 10 -13.01 -17.65 14.59
N ARG A 11 -13.72 -17.50 13.48
CA ARG A 11 -13.13 -17.20 12.16
C ARG A 11 -12.56 -15.79 12.14
N PHE A 12 -13.27 -14.83 12.70
CA PHE A 12 -12.77 -13.46 12.85
C PHE A 12 -11.56 -13.39 13.78
N ASN A 13 -11.57 -14.08 14.92
CA ASN A 13 -10.41 -14.14 15.82
C ASN A 13 -9.20 -14.80 15.14
N THR A 14 -9.39 -15.88 14.39
CA THR A 14 -8.30 -16.54 13.64
C THR A 14 -7.75 -15.66 12.51
N ILE A 15 -8.60 -14.92 11.80
CA ILE A 15 -8.14 -13.94 10.79
C ILE A 15 -7.39 -12.80 11.46
N LEU A 16 -7.90 -12.27 12.57
CA LEU A 16 -7.26 -11.19 13.31
C LEU A 16 -5.90 -11.62 13.87
N VAL A 17 -5.79 -12.81 14.45
CA VAL A 17 -4.52 -13.39 14.92
C VAL A 17 -3.56 -13.60 13.75
N GLY A 18 -4.04 -14.07 12.60
CA GLY A 18 -3.23 -14.22 11.39
C GLY A 18 -2.68 -12.88 10.88
N VAL A 19 -3.53 -11.85 10.81
CA VAL A 19 -3.15 -10.51 10.37
C VAL A 19 -2.19 -9.85 11.37
N VAL A 20 -2.48 -9.92 12.68
CA VAL A 20 -1.62 -9.38 13.73
C VAL A 20 -0.27 -10.09 13.75
N GLY A 21 -0.25 -11.42 13.58
CA GLY A 21 0.99 -12.19 13.48
C GLY A 21 1.80 -11.83 12.24
N GLN A 22 1.14 -11.67 11.08
CA GLN A 22 1.79 -11.29 9.84
C GLN A 22 2.38 -9.88 9.92
N VAL A 23 1.60 -8.89 10.38
CA VAL A 23 2.07 -7.51 10.51
C VAL A 23 3.14 -7.42 11.60
N GLY A 24 2.91 -8.05 12.76
CA GLY A 24 3.85 -8.08 13.88
C GLY A 24 5.18 -8.75 13.58
N CYS A 25 5.22 -9.72 12.64
CA CYS A 25 6.46 -10.36 12.21
C CYS A 25 7.10 -9.64 11.01
N LEU A 26 6.29 -9.23 10.03
CA LEU A 26 6.78 -8.64 8.78
C LEU A 26 7.28 -7.19 8.98
N THR A 27 6.62 -6.39 9.81
CA THR A 27 7.01 -5.01 10.11
C THR A 27 8.42 -4.90 10.70
N PRO A 28 8.80 -5.61 11.77
CA PRO A 28 10.17 -5.53 12.30
C PRO A 28 11.20 -6.07 11.31
N VAL A 29 10.88 -7.09 10.51
CA VAL A 29 11.78 -7.58 9.45
C VAL A 29 12.05 -6.49 8.41
N ILE A 30 11.01 -5.79 7.93
CA ILE A 30 11.16 -4.69 6.98
C ILE A 30 11.99 -3.54 7.59
N ILE A 31 11.70 -3.17 8.85
CA ILE A 31 12.46 -2.12 9.55
C ILE A 31 13.93 -2.52 9.68
N LEU A 32 14.23 -3.77 10.08
CA LEU A 32 15.60 -4.27 10.18
C LEU A 32 16.31 -4.24 8.83
N VAL A 33 15.67 -4.73 7.76
CA VAL A 33 16.25 -4.69 6.40
C VAL A 33 16.49 -3.25 5.96
N ALA A 34 15.56 -2.33 6.20
CA ALA A 34 15.72 -0.93 5.85
C ALA A 34 16.85 -0.25 6.64
N LEU A 35 16.97 -0.54 7.94
CA LEU A 35 18.05 -0.02 8.78
C LEU A 35 19.42 -0.59 8.36
N PHE A 36 19.52 -1.90 8.14
CA PHE A 36 20.76 -2.53 7.70
C PHE A 36 21.16 -2.10 6.29
N ALA A 37 20.21 -2.02 5.36
CA ALA A 37 20.47 -1.51 4.01
C ALA A 37 20.86 -0.03 4.04
N GLY A 38 20.19 0.78 4.85
CA GLY A 38 20.51 2.20 5.05
C GLY A 38 21.91 2.39 5.64
N LEU A 39 22.26 1.63 6.68
CA LEU A 39 23.55 1.72 7.35
C LEU A 39 24.70 1.11 6.50
N TRP A 40 24.42 0.06 5.72
CA TRP A 40 25.40 -0.52 4.80
C TRP A 40 25.70 0.44 3.64
N LEU A 41 24.67 1.07 3.08
CA LEU A 41 24.83 2.08 2.05
C LEU A 41 25.58 3.31 2.61
N ASP A 42 25.25 3.76 3.83
CA ASP A 42 25.93 4.86 4.52
C ASP A 42 27.43 4.56 4.75
N ARG A 43 27.75 3.30 5.09
CA ARG A 43 29.14 2.85 5.29
C ARG A 43 29.93 2.73 3.98
N GLN A 44 29.26 2.44 2.86
CA GLN A 44 29.91 2.33 1.56
C GLN A 44 30.30 3.69 0.95
N PHE A 45 29.64 4.77 1.39
CA PHE A 45 29.90 6.13 0.91
C PHE A 45 30.78 6.99 1.85
N GLU A 46 31.25 6.45 2.98
CA GLU A 46 32.16 7.12 3.95
C GLU A 46 31.72 8.53 4.42
N THR A 47 30.47 8.90 4.14
CA THR A 47 29.88 10.17 4.53
C THR A 47 28.88 9.89 5.64
N LYS A 48 28.98 10.65 6.74
CA LYS A 48 28.04 10.77 7.88
C LYS A 48 26.57 10.52 7.47
N PRO A 49 25.62 10.14 8.38
CA PRO A 49 24.30 9.53 8.08
C PRO A 49 23.34 10.34 7.17
N LEU A 50 23.78 10.64 5.95
CA LEU A 50 23.15 11.54 5.00
C LEU A 50 22.08 10.82 4.23
N PHE A 51 22.21 9.50 3.99
CA PHE A 51 21.16 8.72 3.36
C PHE A 51 19.94 8.55 4.26
N THR A 52 20.14 8.39 5.58
CA THR A 52 19.03 8.38 6.54
C THR A 52 18.29 9.73 6.53
N VAL A 53 19.05 10.83 6.53
CA VAL A 53 18.48 12.19 6.44
C VAL A 53 17.80 12.45 5.10
N LEU A 54 18.38 12.00 3.98
CA LEU A 54 17.83 12.14 2.64
C LEU A 54 16.59 11.28 2.45
N PHE A 55 16.50 10.10 3.06
CA PHE A 55 15.33 9.23 3.01
C PHE A 55 14.18 9.80 3.86
N ILE A 56 14.50 10.38 5.03
CA ILE A 56 13.53 11.14 5.82
C ILE A 56 13.04 12.38 5.05
N LEU A 57 13.94 13.19 4.49
CA LEU A 57 13.59 14.35 3.66
C LEU A 57 12.86 13.96 2.37
N GLY A 58 13.21 12.80 1.80
CA GLY A 58 12.66 12.23 0.58
C GLY A 58 11.30 11.55 0.79
N SER A 59 10.95 11.17 2.01
CA SER A 59 9.67 10.52 2.32
C SER A 59 8.47 11.40 1.97
N ALA A 60 8.57 12.70 2.24
CA ALA A 60 7.54 13.69 1.93
C ALA A 60 7.30 13.85 0.41
N PRO A 61 8.31 14.11 -0.44
CA PRO A 61 8.12 14.18 -1.89
C PRO A 61 7.72 12.83 -2.50
N ILE A 62 8.20 11.70 -1.97
CA ILE A 62 7.79 10.35 -2.40
C ILE A 62 6.29 10.10 -2.14
N ALA A 63 5.80 10.45 -0.95
CA ALA A 63 4.39 10.25 -0.60
C ALA A 63 3.46 11.09 -1.51
N ILE A 64 3.83 12.36 -1.75
CA ILE A 64 3.11 13.26 -2.66
C ILE A 64 3.11 12.71 -4.09
N PHE A 65 4.24 12.21 -4.58
CA PHE A 65 4.35 11.66 -5.93
C PHE A 65 3.51 10.38 -6.11
N ALA A 66 3.52 9.49 -5.12
CA ALA A 66 2.73 8.26 -5.13
C ALA A 66 1.22 8.57 -5.15
N LEU A 67 0.77 9.51 -4.31
CA LEU A 67 -0.63 9.93 -4.27
C LEU A 67 -1.06 10.56 -5.60
N TYR A 68 -0.23 11.44 -6.17
CA TYR A 68 -0.48 12.05 -7.47
C TYR A 68 -0.66 11.01 -8.58
N LYS A 69 0.20 9.98 -8.61
CA LYS A 69 0.10 8.89 -9.60
C LYS A 69 -1.18 8.08 -9.45
N ILE A 70 -1.54 7.73 -8.21
CA ILE A 70 -2.77 6.98 -7.90
C ILE A 70 -4.00 7.78 -8.33
N VAL A 71 -4.06 9.07 -7.97
CA VAL A 71 -5.18 9.95 -8.34
C VAL A 71 -5.26 10.11 -9.85
N LYS A 72 -4.14 10.36 -10.54
CA LYS A 72 -4.13 10.48 -12.00
C LYS A 72 -4.63 9.20 -12.67
N THR A 73 -4.16 8.04 -12.24
CA THR A 73 -4.61 6.75 -12.78
C THR A 73 -6.08 6.47 -12.47
N ALA A 74 -6.58 6.86 -11.30
CA ALA A 74 -7.99 6.74 -10.95
C ALA A 74 -8.87 7.67 -11.81
N THR A 75 -8.46 8.91 -11.99
CA THR A 75 -9.17 9.89 -12.83
C THR A 75 -9.14 9.50 -14.31
N ASP A 76 -8.00 9.03 -14.83
CA ASP A 76 -7.91 8.51 -16.20
C ASP A 76 -8.84 7.31 -16.40
N LYS A 77 -8.97 6.42 -15.40
CA LYS A 77 -9.90 5.29 -15.43
C LYS A 77 -11.37 5.73 -15.39
N ILE A 78 -11.72 6.74 -14.59
CA ILE A 78 -13.09 7.29 -14.54
C ILE A 78 -13.44 7.91 -15.90
N LYS A 79 -12.51 8.67 -16.50
CA LYS A 79 -12.72 9.30 -17.81
C LYS A 79 -12.85 8.28 -18.96
N THR A 80 -12.22 7.11 -18.85
CA THR A 80 -12.36 6.01 -19.82
C THR A 80 -13.63 5.19 -19.59
N ASP A 81 -14.05 4.97 -18.34
CA ASP A 81 -15.26 4.19 -18.03
C ASP A 81 -16.55 4.94 -18.41
N ASP A 82 -16.58 6.27 -18.27
CA ASP A 82 -17.69 7.10 -18.79
C ASP A 82 -17.73 7.07 -20.33
N GLY A 83 -16.57 7.04 -21.02
CA GLY A 83 -16.54 7.01 -22.49
C GLY A 83 -17.05 5.70 -23.12
N ILE A 84 -16.84 4.56 -22.46
CA ILE A 84 -17.24 3.23 -22.96
C ILE A 84 -18.72 2.96 -22.65
N LYS A 85 -19.21 3.38 -21.47
CA LYS A 85 -20.63 3.22 -21.10
C LYS A 85 -21.58 4.04 -21.97
N ASN A 86 -21.22 5.28 -22.28
CA ASN A 86 -22.02 6.12 -23.18
C ASN A 86 -22.02 5.57 -24.63
N PHE A 87 -20.90 4.99 -25.09
CA PHE A 87 -20.83 4.40 -26.43
C PHE A 87 -21.64 3.09 -26.56
N GLU A 88 -21.68 2.27 -25.50
CA GLU A 88 -22.45 1.01 -25.49
C GLU A 88 -23.97 1.26 -25.32
N GLU A 89 -24.37 2.32 -24.60
CA GLU A 89 -25.78 2.77 -24.55
C GLU A 89 -26.26 3.41 -25.86
N ASP A 90 -25.40 4.15 -26.58
CA ASP A 90 -25.75 4.74 -27.88
C ASP A 90 -25.84 3.68 -28.99
N VAL A 91 -24.93 2.69 -29.03
CA VAL A 91 -24.95 1.59 -30.03
C VAL A 91 -26.10 0.62 -29.82
N ASN A 92 -26.57 0.41 -28.59
CA ASN A 92 -27.72 -0.47 -28.30
C ASN A 92 -29.08 0.24 -28.45
N ARG A 93 -29.08 1.54 -28.78
CA ARG A 93 -30.29 2.35 -29.03
C ARG A 93 -30.57 2.59 -30.53
N GLU A 94 -29.71 2.09 -31.42
CA GLU A 94 -29.90 2.06 -32.88
C GLU A 94 -30.30 0.66 -33.36
#